data_AF-A0A964DW29-F1
#
_entry.id   AF-A0A964DW29-F1
#
_cell.length_a   1.000
_cell.length_b   1.000
_cell.length_c   1.000
_cell.angle_alpha   90.00
_cell.angle_beta   90.00
_cell.angle_gamma   90.00
#
_symmetry.space_group_name_H-M   'P 1'
#
loop_
_entity.id
_entity.type
_entity.pdbx_description
1 polymer ?
#
loop_
_entity_poly.entity_id
_entity_poly.type
_entity_poly.pdbx_seq_one_letter_code
_entity_poly.pdbx_strand_id
1 'polypeptide(L)' 'QRLLDHIKPDVVHIMADGRIVKTGGPELALEVERNGYADILAEIA' A
#
# COMPACT_ATOMS: atom_id res chain seq x y z
N GLN A 1 -4.53 -18.46 -6.57
CA GLN A 1 -5.43 -17.52 -5.89
C GLN A 1 -4.59 -16.61 -5.00
N ARG A 2 -4.74 -15.28 -5.06
CA ARG A 2 -3.95 -14.35 -4.22
C ARG A 2 -4.65 -14.16 -2.86
N LEU A 3 -3.86 -14.03 -1.80
CA LEU A 3 -4.35 -13.96 -0.40
C LEU A 3 -5.27 -12.74 -0.14
N LEU A 4 -5.06 -11.66 -0.89
CA LEU A 4 -5.81 -10.39 -0.79
C LEU A 4 -7.24 -10.47 -1.34
N ASP A 5 -7.58 -11.49 -2.14
CA ASP A 5 -8.96 -11.70 -2.61
C ASP A 5 -9.88 -12.20 -1.49
N HIS A 6 -9.31 -12.81 -0.44
CA HIS A 6 -10.06 -13.46 0.65
C HIS A 6 -10.11 -12.63 1.93
N ILE A 7 -9.22 -11.66 2.09
CA ILE A 7 -9.15 -10.79 3.27
C ILE A 7 -9.02 -9.36 2.77
N LYS A 8 -10.13 -8.62 2.81
CA LYS A 8 -10.14 -7.19 2.51
C LYS A 8 -9.66 -6.45 3.77
N PRO A 9 -8.49 -5.82 3.77
CA PRO A 9 -8.05 -5.02 4.92
C PRO A 9 -8.94 -3.79 5.04
N ASP A 10 -9.29 -3.42 6.27
CA ASP A 10 -10.00 -2.16 6.55
C ASP A 10 -9.07 -0.96 6.39
N VAL A 11 -7.80 -1.12 6.79
CA VAL A 11 -6.77 -0.09 6.73
C VAL A 11 -5.44 -0.71 6.31
N VAL A 12 -4.76 -0.04 5.37
CA VAL A 12 -3.45 -0.39 4.84
C VAL A 12 -2.46 0.70 5.25
N HIS A 13 -1.30 0.29 5.78
CA HIS A 13 -0.22 1.18 6.16
C HIS A 13 1.04 0.80 5.36
N ILE A 14 1.61 1.77 4.66
CA ILE A 14 2.87 1.62 3.91
C ILE A 14 4.00 2.11 4.79
N MET A 15 5.00 1.26 4.98
CA MET A 15 6.19 1.56 5.76
C MET A 15 7.40 1.71 4.84
N ALA A 16 8.14 2.81 5.01
CA ALA A 16 9.42 3.05 4.35
C ALA A 16 10.37 3.71 5.36
N ASP A 17 11.66 3.35 5.34
CA ASP A 17 12.68 3.84 6.29
C ASP A 17 12.27 3.80 7.76
N GLY A 18 11.57 2.73 8.16
CA GLY A 18 11.11 2.53 9.54
C GLY A 18 10.01 3.48 10.00
N ARG A 19 9.36 4.21 9.08
CA ARG A 19 8.22 5.10 9.35
C ARG A 19 7.04 4.77 8.46
N ILE A 20 5.84 5.05 8.96
CA ILE A 20 4.63 4.97 8.14
C ILE A 20 4.60 6.21 7.27
N VAL A 21 4.59 5.99 5.96
CA VAL A 21 4.64 7.07 4.97
C VAL A 21 3.30 7.32 4.29
N LYS A 22 2.43 6.29 4.25
CA LYS A 22 1.07 6.41 3.70
C LYS A 22 0.13 5.47 4.44
N THR A 23 -1.07 5.96 4.73
CA THR A 23 -2.17 5.17 5.29
C THR A 23 -3.39 5.38 4.41
N GLY A 24 -4.10 4.30 4.08
CA GLY A 24 -5.28 4.34 3.24
C GLY A 24 -6.15 3.11 3.43
N GLY A 25 -7.24 3.01 2.68
CA GLY A 25 -8.08 1.82 2.65
C GLY A 25 -7.49 0.72 1.77
N PRO A 26 -8.27 -0.34 1.50
CA PRO A 26 -7.86 -1.47 0.65
C PRO A 26 -7.47 -1.08 -0.78
N GLU A 27 -7.95 0.06 -1.27
CA GLU A 27 -7.52 0.65 -2.54
C GLU A 27 -6.01 0.92 -2.60
N LEU A 28 -5.39 1.27 -1.47
CA LEU A 28 -3.95 1.52 -1.40
C LEU A 28 -3.14 0.24 -1.68
N ALA A 29 -3.64 -0.92 -1.22
CA ALA A 29 -2.99 -2.20 -1.53
C ALA A 29 -3.08 -2.54 -3.02
N LEU A 30 -4.21 -2.23 -3.67
CA LEU A 30 -4.39 -2.45 -5.11
C LEU A 30 -3.49 -1.52 -5.94
N GLU A 31 -3.34 -0.28 -5.51
CA GLU A 31 -2.42 0.69 -6.13
C GLU A 31 -0.98 0.18 -6.08
N VAL A 32 -0.53 -0.29 -4.91
CA VAL A 32 0.80 -0.88 -4.74
C VAL A 32 0.99 -2.15 -5.54
N GLU A 33 -0.02 -3.02 -5.64
CA GLU A 33 0.06 -4.21 -6.49
C GLU A 33 0.18 -3.88 -7.99
N ARG A 34 -0.42 -2.76 -8.44
CA ARG A 34 -0.43 -2.36 -9.86
C ARG A 34 0.81 -1.55 -10.26
N ASN A 35 1.16 -0.56 -9.46
CA ASN A 35 2.20 0.43 -9.79
C ASN A 35 3.50 0.18 -9.00
N GLY A 36 3.49 -0.71 -8.00
CA GLY A 36 4.60 -0.91 -7.09
C GLY A 36 4.71 0.19 -6.03
N TYR A 37 5.82 0.19 -5.29
CA TYR A 37 6.10 1.19 -4.26
C TYR A 37 6.68 2.50 -4.81
N ALA A 38 7.02 2.55 -6.10
CA ALA A 38 7.74 3.68 -6.70
C ALA A 38 6.95 4.98 -6.64
N ASP A 39 5.66 4.96 -6.99
CA ASP A 39 4.79 6.14 -6.95
C ASP A 39 4.65 6.70 -5.53
N ILE A 40 4.53 5.81 -4.54
CA ILE A 40 4.42 6.20 -3.12
C ILE A 40 5.73 6.82 -2.63
N LEU A 41 6.88 6.26 -3.03
CA LEU A 41 8.18 6.81 -2.69
C LEU A 41 8.46 8.13 -3.40
N ALA A 42 7.95 8.32 -4.62
CA ALA A 42 8.06 9.57 -5.37
C ALA A 42 7.24 10.71 -4.75
N GLU A 43 6.09 10.44 -4.12
CA GLU A 43 5.31 11.44 -3.37
C GLU A 43 6.00 11.94 -2.09
N ILE A 44 6.95 11.18 -1.55
CA ILE A 44 7.64 11.51 -0.29
C ILE A 44 8.92 12.33 -0.52
N ALA A 45 9.46 12.31 -1.74
CA ALA A 45 10.68 13.02 -2.13
C ALA A 45 10.45 14.51 -2.39
#